data_AF-A0A0B2P455-F1
#
_entry.id   AF-A0A0B2P455-F1
#
_cell.length_a   1.000
_cell.length_b   1.000
_cell.length_c   1.000
_cell.angle_alpha   90.00
_cell.angle_beta   90.00
_cell.angle_gamma   90.00
#
_symmetry.space_group_name_H-M   'P 1'
#
loop_
_entity.id
_entity.type
_entity.pdbx_description
1 polymer ?
#
loop_
_entity_poly.entity_id
_entity_poly.type
_entity_poly.pdbx_seq_one_letter_code
_entity_poly.pdbx_strand_id
1 'polypeptide(L)'
;FHNLFNDGYGYDSSSLDTREEDQNYKYYRRIQKQEVKEALKRMSNGKAVGPDNIPIEVWKTLGDRGLEWLTKLFNEIMRSKRMPEE
;
A
#
# COMPACT_ATOMS: atom_id res chain seq x y z
N PHE A 1 26.35 15.78 9.42
CA PHE A 1 25.83 14.52 8.84
C PHE A 1 25.98 13.30 9.76
N HIS A 2 26.09 13.49 11.07
CA HIS A 2 25.72 12.50 12.08
C HIS A 2 24.92 13.27 13.13
N ASN A 3 23.78 12.73 13.57
CA ASN A 3 22.83 13.28 14.56
C ASN A 3 21.63 14.07 13.98
N LEU A 4 20.79 13.42 13.17
CA LEU A 4 19.48 14.00 12.80
C LEU A 4 18.27 13.10 13.10
N PHE A 5 18.44 11.92 13.71
CA PHE A 5 17.32 11.01 13.96
C PHE A 5 17.40 10.26 15.28
N ASN A 6 17.79 10.92 16.38
CA ASN A 6 17.47 10.33 17.68
C ASN A 6 17.47 11.37 18.80
N ASP A 7 16.35 12.05 19.00
CA ASP A 7 16.04 12.68 20.30
C ASP A 7 14.59 12.37 20.69
N GLY A 8 14.47 11.30 21.48
CA GLY A 8 13.72 11.24 22.73
C GLY A 8 12.35 11.91 22.81
N TYR A 9 11.31 11.14 22.52
CA TYR A 9 10.02 11.32 23.17
C TYR A 9 9.65 10.04 23.91
N GLY A 10 9.76 10.09 25.24
CA GLY A 10 9.34 9.02 26.14
C GLY A 10 7.83 8.83 26.04
N TYR A 11 7.41 7.63 25.63
CA TYR A 11 6.02 7.22 25.74
C TYR A 11 5.80 6.64 27.14
N ASP A 12 5.19 7.43 28.00
CA ASP A 12 4.52 6.95 29.20
C ASP A 12 3.39 6.01 28.75
N SER A 13 3.61 4.72 28.98
CA SER A 13 2.69 3.63 28.64
C SER A 13 1.57 3.55 29.68
N SER A 14 0.72 4.57 29.73
CA SER A 14 -0.49 4.56 30.54
C SER A 14 -1.66 5.23 29.83
N SER A 15 -2.31 4.50 28.92
CA SER A 15 -3.77 4.44 28.78
C SER A 15 -4.13 3.74 27.48
N LEU A 16 -4.70 2.54 27.61
CA LEU A 16 -5.48 1.87 26.59
C LEU A 16 -6.57 2.82 26.06
N ASP A 17 -6.51 3.20 24.79
CA ASP A 17 -7.73 3.43 24.02
C ASP A 17 -7.53 3.02 22.55
N THR A 18 -7.66 1.72 22.31
CA THR A 18 -7.70 1.08 20.98
C THR A 18 -9.00 1.40 20.21
N ARG A 19 -9.53 2.63 20.28
CA ARG A 19 -10.83 2.99 19.68
C ARG A 19 -10.79 4.00 18.52
N GLU A 20 -9.62 4.28 17.96
CA GLU A 20 -9.52 5.16 16.79
C GLU A 20 -9.34 4.42 15.44
N GLU A 21 -8.96 3.13 15.45
CA GLU A 21 -8.65 2.40 14.19
C GLU A 21 -9.89 2.02 13.38
N ASP A 22 -11.04 1.77 14.04
CA ASP A 22 -12.27 1.30 13.37
C ASP A 22 -13.02 2.40 12.61
N GLN A 23 -12.85 3.68 12.99
CA GLN A 23 -13.62 4.78 12.39
C GLN A 23 -13.10 5.24 11.02
N ASN A 24 -11.92 4.77 10.61
CA ASN A 24 -11.34 5.13 9.31
C ASN A 24 -11.80 4.23 8.15
N TYR A 25 -12.67 3.24 8.39
CA TYR A 25 -13.25 2.44 7.29
C TYR A 25 -14.30 3.21 6.47
N LYS A 26 -14.93 4.24 7.07
CA LYS A 26 -15.99 5.03 6.42
C LYS A 26 -15.48 5.98 5.34
N TYR A 27 -14.21 6.41 5.42
CA TYR A 27 -13.65 7.45 4.56
C TYR A 27 -12.80 6.93 3.39
N TYR A 28 -12.34 5.67 3.42
CA TYR A 28 -11.61 5.08 2.29
C TYR A 28 -12.55 4.24 1.42
N ARG A 29 -12.89 4.80 0.25
CA ARG A 29 -13.55 4.04 -0.82
C ARG A 29 -12.66 2.86 -1.20
N ARG A 30 -13.25 1.67 -1.26
CA ARG A 30 -12.59 0.45 -1.74
C ARG A 30 -12.16 0.59 -3.20
N ILE A 31 -10.92 0.25 -3.49
CA ILE A 31 -10.39 0.18 -4.85
C ILE A 31 -11.03 -1.01 -5.56
N GLN A 32 -11.58 -0.77 -6.73
CA GLN A 32 -12.19 -1.76 -7.60
C GLN A 32 -11.16 -2.35 -8.57
N LYS A 33 -11.39 -3.61 -8.95
CA LYS A 33 -10.56 -4.31 -9.95
C LYS A 33 -10.45 -3.55 -11.27
N GLN A 34 -11.54 -2.90 -11.69
CA GLN A 34 -11.56 -2.10 -12.92
C GLN A 34 -10.65 -0.87 -12.83
N GLU A 35 -10.56 -0.23 -11.66
CA GLU A 35 -9.66 0.91 -11.44
C GLU A 35 -8.20 0.47 -11.58
N VAL A 36 -7.84 -0.68 -11.00
CA VAL A 36 -6.50 -1.27 -11.14
C VAL A 36 -6.20 -1.61 -12.60
N LYS A 37 -7.17 -2.20 -13.32
CA LYS A 37 -7.01 -2.54 -14.73
C LYS A 37 -6.76 -1.31 -15.61
N GLU A 38 -7.54 -0.25 -15.43
CA GLU A 38 -7.36 1.00 -16.17
C GLU A 38 -6.05 1.70 -15.81
N ALA A 39 -5.65 1.67 -14.53
CA ALA A 39 -4.37 2.21 -14.09
C ALA A 39 -3.20 1.49 -14.76
N LEU A 40 -3.17 0.16 -14.73
CA LEU A 40 -2.14 -0.65 -15.39
C LEU A 40 -2.09 -0.35 -16.89
N LYS A 41 -3.25 -0.23 -17.56
CA LYS A 41 -3.30 0.11 -18.99
C LYS A 41 -2.67 1.46 -19.31
N ARG A 42 -2.80 2.45 -18.41
CA ARG A 42 -2.25 3.81 -18.57
C ARG A 42 -0.75 3.90 -18.27
N MET A 43 -0.20 2.97 -17.50
CA MET A 43 1.23 2.98 -17.17
C MET A 43 2.06 2.67 -18.43
N SER A 44 3.17 3.38 -18.61
CA SER A 44 4.07 3.18 -19.76
C SER A 44 5.02 2.02 -19.52
N ASN A 45 5.36 1.31 -20.60
CA ASN A 45 6.37 0.26 -20.59
C ASN A 45 7.79 0.87 -20.52
N GLY A 46 8.79 0.06 -20.17
CA GLY A 46 10.20 0.45 -20.14
C GLY A 46 10.54 1.47 -19.05
N LYS A 47 9.73 1.53 -17.99
CA LYS A 47 10.03 2.31 -16.78
C LYS A 47 11.04 1.57 -15.91
N ALA A 48 11.85 2.33 -15.17
CA ALA A 48 12.74 1.76 -14.17
C ALA A 48 11.92 0.92 -13.16
N VAL A 49 12.45 -0.25 -12.82
CA VAL A 49 11.85 -1.15 -11.83
C VAL A 49 11.96 -0.56 -10.43
N GLY A 50 10.98 -0.84 -9.59
CA GLY A 50 11.00 -0.45 -8.19
C GLY A 50 11.94 -1.35 -7.36
N PRO A 51 11.95 -1.18 -6.02
CA PRO A 51 12.66 -2.07 -5.10
C PRO A 51 12.23 -3.54 -5.18
N ASP A 52 11.02 -3.79 -5.69
CA ASP A 52 10.50 -5.14 -5.98
C ASP A 52 11.22 -5.82 -7.14
N ASN A 53 11.96 -5.07 -7.96
CA ASN A 53 12.62 -5.53 -9.17
C ASN A 53 11.65 -6.19 -10.18
N ILE A 54 10.36 -5.82 -10.13
CA ILE A 54 9.32 -6.37 -11.02
C ILE A 54 8.92 -5.31 -12.05
N PRO A 55 9.12 -5.57 -13.36
CA PRO A 55 8.66 -4.67 -14.42
C PRO A 55 7.13 -4.57 -14.49
N ILE A 56 6.62 -3.40 -14.88
CA ILE A 56 5.17 -3.16 -15.01
C ILE A 56 4.50 -4.08 -16.04
N GLU A 57 5.28 -4.57 -17.01
CA GLU A 57 4.88 -5.52 -18.02
C GLU A 57 4.43 -6.85 -17.41
N VAL A 58 5.06 -7.29 -16.31
CA VAL A 58 4.67 -8.51 -15.60
C VAL A 58 3.28 -8.33 -14.99
N TRP A 59 3.02 -7.19 -14.36
CA TRP A 59 1.69 -6.87 -13.82
C TRP A 59 0.61 -6.79 -14.89
N LYS A 60 0.96 -6.36 -16.11
CA LYS A 60 0.05 -6.34 -17.27
C LYS A 60 -0.25 -7.74 -17.83
N THR A 61 0.70 -8.68 -17.74
CA THR A 61 0.55 -10.03 -18.31
C THR A 61 -0.06 -11.05 -17.34
N LEU A 62 -0.01 -10.80 -16.02
CA LEU A 62 -0.57 -11.67 -14.99
C LEU A 62 -2.11 -11.86 -15.07
N GLY A 63 -2.79 -11.08 -15.92
CA GLY A 63 -4.21 -11.25 -16.22
C GLY A 63 -5.10 -11.11 -14.99
N ASP A 64 -6.21 -11.85 -14.99
CA ASP A 64 -7.30 -11.64 -14.02
C ASP A 64 -6.89 -11.97 -12.57
N ARG A 65 -6.00 -12.95 -12.38
CA ARG A 65 -5.46 -13.33 -11.06
C ARG A 65 -4.51 -12.26 -10.51
N GLY A 66 -3.64 -11.70 -11.35
CA GLY A 66 -2.77 -10.59 -10.94
C GLY A 66 -3.56 -9.35 -10.56
N LEU A 67 -4.60 -9.03 -11.32
CA LEU A 67 -5.51 -7.94 -11.01
C LEU A 67 -6.22 -8.13 -9.67
N GLU A 68 -6.69 -9.35 -9.38
CA GLU A 68 -7.33 -9.66 -8.11
C GLU A 68 -6.36 -9.52 -6.92
N TRP A 69 -5.13 -10.04 -7.08
CA TRP A 69 -4.10 -9.94 -6.06
C TRP A 69 -3.71 -8.48 -5.79
N LEU A 70 -3.43 -7.68 -6.84
CA LEU A 70 -3.11 -6.25 -6.72
C LEU A 70 -4.24 -5.46 -6.06
N THR A 71 -5.48 -5.75 -6.43
CA THR A 71 -6.65 -5.08 -5.83
C THR A 71 -6.75 -5.39 -4.34
N LYS A 72 -6.49 -6.65 -3.93
CA LYS A 72 -6.45 -7.02 -2.50
C LYS A 72 -5.31 -6.29 -1.80
N LEU A 73 -4.09 -6.34 -2.35
CA LEU A 73 -2.92 -5.69 -1.79
C LEU A 73 -3.13 -4.19 -1.56
N PHE A 74 -3.63 -3.45 -2.56
CA PHE A 74 -3.85 -2.02 -2.41
C PHE A 74 -4.93 -1.71 -1.37
N ASN A 75 -6.00 -2.50 -1.31
CA ASN A 75 -7.02 -2.31 -0.28
C ASN A 75 -6.48 -2.63 1.13
N GLU A 76 -5.60 -3.63 1.26
CA GLU A 76 -4.93 -3.98 2.51
C GLU A 76 -4.01 -2.85 2.99
N ILE A 77 -3.17 -2.31 2.10
CA ILE A 77 -2.31 -1.14 2.38
C ILE A 77 -3.14 0.07 2.80
N MET A 78 -4.22 0.37 2.07
CA MET A 78 -5.08 1.53 2.38
C MET A 78 -5.79 1.35 3.73
N ARG A 79 -6.14 0.11 4.07
CA ARG A 79 -6.77 -0.25 5.35
C ARG A 79 -5.79 -0.16 6.52
N SER A 80 -4.62 -0.79 6.40
CA SER A 80 -3.63 -0.86 7.49
C SER A 80 -2.80 0.41 7.61
N LYS A 81 -2.77 1.24 6.56
CA LYS A 81 -1.85 2.38 6.38
C LYS A 81 -0.37 1.98 6.54
N ARG A 82 -0.06 0.71 6.29
CA ARG A 82 1.28 0.13 6.40
C ARG A 82 1.59 -0.65 5.13
N MET A 83 2.86 -0.61 4.71
CA MET A 83 3.32 -1.61 3.75
C MET A 83 3.36 -2.97 4.45
N PRO A 84 2.84 -4.04 3.82
CA PRO A 84 3.09 -5.38 4.31
C PRO A 84 4.60 -5.64 4.27
N GLU A 85 5.12 -6.16 5.37
CA GLU A 85 6.45 -6.76 5.40
C GLU A 85 6.42 -8.07 4.59
N GLU A 86 7.56 -8.46 4.04
CA GLU A 86 7.72 -9.72 3.30
C GLU A 86 7.45 -10.95 4.18
#